data_AF-A0A3A4KT52-F1
#
_entry.id   AF-A0A3A4KT52-F1
#
_cell.length_a   1.000
_cell.length_b   1.000
_cell.length_c   1.000
_cell.angle_alpha   90.00
_cell.angle_beta   90.00
_cell.angle_gamma   90.00
#
_symmetry.space_group_name_H-M   'P 1'
#
loop_
_entity.id
_entity.type
_entity.pdbx_description
1 polymer ?
#
loop_
_entity_poly.entity_id
_entity_poly.type
_entity_poly.pdbx_seq_one_letter_code
_entity_poly.pdbx_strand_id
1 'polypeptide(L)'
;MAEVLALYSRSGDAASLADVRRAVTAAMVGGVSYEEIAADAGLGDPLELLAFIDESSAPAILARIAVLREERAKALDRDIRIKELMAREAPKARSRTGLSEVQLAKNFGVQRTVLRNWLGKPVVW
;
A
#
# COMPACT_ATOMS: atom_id res chain seq x y z
N MET A 1 -7.00 14.10 -5.07
CA MET A 1 -7.33 12.67 -5.33
C MET A 1 -8.11 12.44 -6.63
N ALA A 2 -8.72 13.45 -7.25
CA ALA A 2 -9.34 13.34 -8.58
C ALA A 2 -8.75 14.30 -9.63
N GLU A 3 -7.88 15.26 -9.28
CA GLU A 3 -7.55 16.38 -10.17
C GLU A 3 -6.61 16.02 -11.33
N VAL A 4 -5.59 15.19 -11.13
CA VAL A 4 -4.69 14.78 -12.24
C VAL A 4 -5.42 13.82 -13.20
N LEU A 5 -6.20 12.88 -12.64
CA LEU A 5 -7.08 11.97 -13.37
C LEU A 5 -8.25 12.69 -14.08
N ALA A 6 -8.78 13.77 -13.50
CA ALA A 6 -9.80 14.61 -14.12
C ALA A 6 -9.22 15.57 -15.16
N LEU A 7 -7.98 16.04 -15.01
CA LEU A 7 -7.29 16.85 -16.01
C LEU A 7 -6.98 16.04 -17.28
N TYR A 8 -6.52 14.80 -17.14
CA TYR A 8 -6.22 13.95 -18.30
C TYR A 8 -7.46 13.26 -18.90
N SER A 9 -8.43 12.78 -18.09
CA SER A 9 -9.67 12.21 -18.64
C SER A 9 -10.61 13.23 -19.29
N ARG A 10 -10.54 14.53 -18.91
CA ARG A 10 -11.26 15.61 -19.62
C ARG A 10 -10.74 15.88 -21.03
N SER A 11 -9.52 15.46 -21.37
CA SER A 11 -8.99 15.61 -22.73
C SER A 11 -9.66 14.67 -23.75
N GLY A 12 -10.38 13.64 -23.28
CA GLY A 12 -11.28 12.83 -24.10
C GLY A 12 -10.62 11.99 -25.20
N ASP A 13 -9.30 12.02 -25.34
CA ASP A 13 -8.61 11.42 -26.47
C ASP A 13 -7.97 10.08 -26.08
N ALA A 14 -8.38 8.99 -26.71
CA ALA A 14 -7.86 7.64 -26.44
C ALA A 14 -6.34 7.53 -26.67
N ALA A 15 -5.80 8.40 -27.54
CA ALA A 15 -4.36 8.54 -27.77
C ALA A 15 -3.61 8.96 -26.49
N SER A 16 -4.16 9.88 -25.70
CA SER A 16 -3.52 10.40 -24.48
C SER A 16 -3.34 9.32 -23.41
N LEU A 17 -4.34 8.45 -23.23
CA LEU A 17 -4.25 7.34 -22.27
C LEU A 17 -3.23 6.29 -22.72
N ALA A 18 -3.15 6.01 -24.03
CA ALA A 18 -2.15 5.10 -24.58
C ALA A 18 -0.72 5.65 -24.42
N ASP A 19 -0.53 6.97 -24.51
CA ASP A 19 0.76 7.61 -24.27
C ASP A 19 1.15 7.54 -22.78
N VAL A 20 0.21 7.77 -21.86
CA VAL A 20 0.46 7.62 -20.41
C VAL A 20 0.83 6.17 -20.07
N ARG A 21 0.10 5.19 -20.58
CA ARG A 21 0.41 3.76 -20.37
C ARG A 21 1.83 3.41 -20.86
N ARG A 22 2.18 3.89 -22.06
CA ARG A 22 3.51 3.68 -22.63
C ARG A 22 4.62 4.35 -21.81
N ALA A 23 4.41 5.59 -21.36
CA ALA A 23 5.39 6.32 -20.56
C ALA A 23 5.64 5.67 -19.20
N VAL A 24 4.57 5.29 -18.47
CA VAL A 24 4.67 4.60 -17.18
C VAL A 24 5.37 3.24 -17.35
N THR A 25 4.96 2.47 -18.36
CA THR A 25 5.57 1.16 -18.63
C THR A 25 7.04 1.29 -18.97
N ALA A 26 7.42 2.26 -19.82
CA ALA A 26 8.81 2.50 -20.19
C ALA A 26 9.66 2.93 -18.99
N ALA A 27 9.16 3.82 -18.13
CA ALA A 27 9.86 4.26 -16.92
C ALA A 27 10.11 3.09 -15.95
N MET A 28 9.08 2.27 -15.71
CA MET A 28 9.21 1.10 -14.82
C MET A 28 10.15 0.03 -15.39
N VAL A 29 10.06 -0.26 -16.69
CA VAL A 29 11.01 -1.18 -17.35
C VAL A 29 12.43 -0.60 -17.35
N GLY A 30 12.57 0.72 -17.42
CA GLY A 30 13.83 1.44 -17.28
C GLY A 30 14.42 1.46 -15.86
N GLY A 31 13.71 0.90 -14.87
CA GLY A 31 14.20 0.76 -13.50
C GLY A 31 13.84 1.92 -12.56
N VAL A 32 12.98 2.85 -12.99
CA VAL A 32 12.44 3.88 -12.09
C VAL A 32 11.42 3.22 -11.15
N SER A 33 11.50 3.53 -9.86
CA SER A 33 10.57 2.97 -8.87
C SER A 33 9.16 3.51 -9.10
N TYR A 34 8.13 2.67 -8.89
CA TYR A 34 6.73 3.10 -8.99
C TYR A 34 6.38 4.17 -7.95
N GLU A 35 7.06 4.20 -6.81
CA GLU A 35 6.87 5.23 -5.78
C GLU A 35 7.35 6.60 -6.25
N GLU A 36 8.48 6.64 -6.94
CA GLU A 36 9.03 7.87 -7.53
C GLU A 36 8.14 8.39 -8.65
N ILE A 37 7.70 7.50 -9.56
CA ILE A 37 6.75 7.85 -10.62
C ILE A 37 5.44 8.39 -10.01
N ALA A 38 4.96 7.77 -8.93
CA ALA A 38 3.74 8.17 -8.25
C ALA A 38 3.87 9.52 -7.55
N ALA A 39 5.02 9.78 -6.91
CA ALA A 39 5.33 11.05 -6.27
C ALA A 39 5.36 12.19 -7.28
N ASP A 40 6.05 12.00 -8.41
CA ASP A 40 6.13 12.99 -9.50
C ASP A 40 4.76 13.24 -10.14
N ALA A 41 3.92 12.21 -10.24
CA ALA A 41 2.56 12.32 -10.75
C ALA A 41 1.54 12.85 -9.72
N GLY A 42 1.95 13.07 -8.46
CA GLY A 42 1.05 13.52 -7.39
C GLY A 42 -0.03 12.51 -7.00
N LEU A 43 0.25 11.21 -7.13
CA LEU A 43 -0.66 10.14 -6.76
C LEU A 43 -0.67 9.91 -5.25
N GLY A 44 -1.86 9.66 -4.71
CA GLY A 44 -2.03 9.36 -3.28
C GLY A 44 -1.67 7.92 -2.91
N ASP A 45 -1.82 7.00 -3.84
CA ASP A 45 -1.45 5.59 -3.71
C ASP A 45 -0.58 5.19 -4.93
N PRO A 46 0.70 4.84 -4.72
CA PRO A 46 1.58 4.38 -5.81
C PRO A 46 1.07 3.15 -6.56
N LEU A 47 0.22 2.32 -5.95
CA LEU A 47 -0.33 1.13 -6.60
C LEU A 47 -1.36 1.45 -7.69
N GLU A 48 -1.88 2.68 -7.74
CA GLU A 48 -2.72 3.16 -8.83
C GLU A 48 -1.99 3.09 -10.19
N LEU A 49 -0.65 3.15 -10.20
CA LEU A 49 0.17 3.01 -11.40
C LEU A 49 0.08 1.63 -12.05
N LEU A 50 -0.23 0.59 -11.28
CA LEU A 50 -0.35 -0.77 -11.82
C LEU A 50 -1.45 -0.87 -12.88
N ALA A 51 -2.46 0.00 -12.86
CA ALA A 51 -3.52 0.03 -13.87
C ALA A 51 -3.03 0.52 -15.26
N PHE A 52 -1.89 1.21 -15.28
CA PHE A 52 -1.31 1.83 -16.48
C PHE A 52 -0.19 1.01 -17.12
N ILE A 53 0.27 -0.05 -16.47
CA ILE A 53 1.25 -0.96 -17.05
C ILE A 53 0.59 -1.71 -18.21
N ASP A 54 1.17 -1.58 -19.41
CA ASP A 54 0.75 -2.33 -20.58
C ASP A 54 1.38 -3.72 -20.57
N GLU A 55 0.58 -4.75 -20.27
CA GLU A 55 1.01 -6.14 -20.15
C GLU A 55 1.21 -6.85 -21.50
N SER A 56 1.26 -6.10 -22.61
CA SER A 56 1.51 -6.62 -23.96
C SER A 56 2.91 -7.23 -24.14
N SER A 57 3.83 -7.03 -23.19
CA SER A 57 5.21 -7.50 -23.27
C SER A 57 5.71 -8.17 -22.00
N ALA A 58 6.61 -9.16 -22.15
CA ALA A 58 7.22 -9.85 -21.02
C ALA A 58 7.95 -8.92 -20.03
N PRO A 59 8.70 -7.88 -20.46
CA PRO A 59 9.33 -6.93 -19.54
C PRO A 59 8.31 -6.16 -18.68
N ALA A 60 7.18 -5.76 -19.26
CA ALA A 60 6.14 -5.04 -18.52
C ALA A 60 5.45 -5.93 -17.47
N ILE A 61 5.19 -7.20 -17.81
CA ILE A 61 4.67 -8.20 -16.87
C ILE A 61 5.67 -8.40 -15.72
N LEU A 62 6.96 -8.49 -16.01
CA LEU A 62 8.00 -8.63 -14.99
C LEU A 62 8.11 -7.40 -14.09
N ALA A 63 8.00 -6.19 -14.64
CA ALA A 63 7.97 -4.95 -13.87
C ALA A 63 6.77 -4.92 -12.91
N ARG A 64 5.57 -5.31 -13.38
CA ARG A 64 4.38 -5.43 -12.53
C ARG A 64 4.58 -6.45 -11.40
N ILE A 65 5.14 -7.63 -11.72
CA ILE A 65 5.43 -8.67 -10.72
C ILE A 65 6.43 -8.19 -9.68
N ALA A 66 7.45 -7.42 -10.09
CA ALA A 66 8.44 -6.87 -9.17
C ALA A 66 7.77 -5.96 -8.12
N VAL A 67 6.90 -5.04 -8.55
CA VAL A 67 6.12 -4.18 -7.64
C VAL A 67 5.27 -5.01 -6.67
N LEU A 68 4.53 -5.99 -7.17
CA LEU A 68 3.68 -6.83 -6.33
C LEU A 68 4.49 -7.65 -5.31
N ARG A 69 5.69 -8.09 -5.67
CA ARG A 69 6.59 -8.81 -4.75
C ARG A 69 7.15 -7.89 -3.67
N GLU A 70 7.51 -6.67 -4.03
CA GLU A 70 8.00 -5.66 -3.09
C GLU A 70 6.91 -5.26 -2.08
N GLU A 71 5.70 -4.99 -2.54
CA GLU A 71 4.57 -4.68 -1.66
C GLU A 71 4.21 -5.83 -0.74
N ARG A 72 4.27 -7.07 -1.25
CA ARG A 72 4.13 -8.25 -0.41
C ARG A 72 5.23 -8.33 0.65
N ALA A 73 6.48 -8.00 0.31
CA ALA A 73 7.57 -7.99 1.28
C ALA A 73 7.36 -6.92 2.36
N LYS A 74 6.94 -5.71 2.00
CA LYS A 74 6.58 -4.64 2.96
C LYS A 74 5.41 -5.05 3.86
N ALA A 75 4.39 -5.70 3.31
CA ALA A 75 3.27 -6.20 4.09
C ALA A 75 3.69 -7.27 5.10
N LEU A 76 4.59 -8.18 4.70
CA LEU A 76 5.14 -9.21 5.59
C LEU A 76 6.01 -8.61 6.69
N ASP A 77 6.85 -7.63 6.37
CA ASP A 77 7.67 -6.93 7.37
C ASP A 77 6.79 -6.18 8.39
N ARG A 78 5.73 -5.52 7.91
CA ARG A 78 4.73 -4.89 8.78
C ARG A 78 4.06 -5.91 9.70
N ASP A 79 3.70 -7.09 9.19
CA ASP A 79 3.10 -8.17 9.99
C ASP A 79 4.06 -8.68 11.08
N ILE A 80 5.34 -8.90 10.73
CA ILE A 80 6.39 -9.29 11.69
C ILE A 80 6.51 -8.24 12.79
N ARG A 81 6.62 -6.96 12.42
CA ARG A 81 6.74 -5.85 13.37
C ARG A 81 5.52 -5.73 14.29
N ILE A 82 4.32 -5.95 13.75
CA ILE A 82 3.09 -6.01 14.55
C ILE A 82 3.18 -7.15 15.57
N LYS A 83 3.57 -8.36 15.15
CA LYS A 83 3.70 -9.51 16.04
C LYS A 83 4.75 -9.29 17.14
N GLU A 84 5.89 -8.70 16.82
CA GLU A 84 6.93 -8.37 17.81
C GLU A 84 6.44 -7.35 18.85
N LEU A 85 5.80 -6.27 18.39
CA LEU A 85 5.23 -5.26 19.28
C LEU A 85 4.10 -5.85 20.14
N MET A 86 3.25 -6.70 19.55
CA MET A 86 2.23 -7.44 20.30
C MET A 86 2.84 -8.34 21.36
N ALA A 87 3.91 -9.08 21.05
CA ALA A 87 4.58 -9.94 22.02
C ALA A 87 5.16 -9.14 23.21
N ARG A 88 5.62 -7.90 22.97
CA ARG A 88 6.10 -6.99 24.02
C ARG A 88 4.98 -6.39 24.88
N GLU A 89 3.82 -6.11 24.29
CA GLU A 89 2.71 -5.42 24.97
C GLU A 89 1.68 -6.37 25.59
N ALA A 90 1.52 -7.60 25.08
CA ALA A 90 0.58 -8.59 25.60
C ALA A 90 0.80 -8.94 27.10
N PRO A 91 2.03 -9.09 27.61
CA PRO A 91 2.28 -9.29 29.04
C PRO A 91 1.91 -8.07 29.89
N LYS A 92 2.15 -6.85 29.40
CA LYS A 92 1.89 -5.59 30.12
C LYS A 92 0.40 -5.23 30.16
N ALA A 93 -0.34 -5.61 29.11
CA ALA A 93 -1.80 -5.49 29.08
C ALA A 93 -2.47 -6.39 30.13
N ARG A 94 -1.82 -7.51 30.54
CA ARG A 94 -2.28 -8.37 31.64
C ARG A 94 -2.00 -7.79 33.02
N SER A 95 -1.00 -6.91 33.17
CA SER A 95 -0.55 -6.34 34.45
C SER A 95 -1.10 -4.94 34.78
N ARG A 96 -2.08 -4.41 34.03
CA ARG A 96 -2.68 -3.05 34.20
C ARG A 96 -1.71 -1.86 34.05
N THR A 97 -0.46 -2.09 33.66
CA THR A 97 0.58 -1.07 33.45
C THR A 97 0.96 -0.85 31.98
N GLY A 98 0.37 -1.60 31.05
CA GLY A 98 0.59 -1.47 29.60
C GLY A 98 -0.24 -0.38 28.91
N LEU A 99 0.05 -0.14 27.63
CA LEU A 99 -0.72 0.77 26.78
C LEU A 99 -2.20 0.36 26.70
N SER A 100 -3.10 1.35 26.65
CA SER A 100 -4.52 1.08 26.44
C SER A 100 -4.78 0.48 25.05
N GLU A 101 -5.87 -0.30 24.90
CA GLU A 101 -6.27 -0.87 23.60
C GLU A 101 -6.45 0.20 22.51
N VAL A 102 -6.85 1.41 22.89
CA VAL A 102 -7.01 2.54 21.96
C VAL A 102 -5.64 3.03 21.46
N GLN A 103 -4.66 3.15 22.36
CA GLN A 103 -3.30 3.55 22.01
C GLN A 103 -2.60 2.48 21.17
N LEU A 104 -2.80 1.20 21.52
CA LEU A 104 -2.31 0.09 20.71
C LEU A 104 -2.94 0.12 19.31
N ALA A 105 -4.26 0.24 19.20
CA ALA A 105 -4.96 0.31 17.91
C ALA A 105 -4.45 1.46 17.04
N LYS A 106 -4.22 2.65 17.64
CA LYS A 106 -3.64 3.82 16.96
C LYS A 106 -2.21 3.56 16.50
N ASN A 107 -1.37 2.96 17.35
CA ASN A 107 0.03 2.64 17.00
C ASN A 107 0.14 1.62 15.86
N PHE A 108 -0.81 0.69 15.78
CA PHE A 108 -0.86 -0.32 14.72
C PHE A 108 -1.61 0.14 13.46
N GLY A 109 -2.31 1.28 13.52
CA GLY A 109 -3.16 1.76 12.43
C GLY A 109 -4.31 0.79 12.13
N VAL A 110 -4.81 0.09 13.14
CA VAL A 110 -5.91 -0.89 13.02
C VAL A 110 -7.09 -0.46 13.87
N GLN A 111 -8.28 -0.98 13.55
CA GLN A 111 -9.44 -0.76 14.39
C GLN A 111 -9.28 -1.49 15.73
N ARG A 112 -9.81 -0.91 16.80
CA ARG A 112 -9.75 -1.51 18.15
C ARG A 112 -10.39 -2.89 18.20
N THR A 113 -11.43 -3.14 17.41
CA THR A 113 -12.09 -4.45 17.26
C THR A 113 -11.13 -5.50 16.71
N VAL A 114 -10.39 -5.16 15.66
CA VAL A 114 -9.33 -6.00 15.07
C VAL A 114 -8.24 -6.29 16.10
N LEU A 115 -7.78 -5.26 16.82
CA LEU A 115 -6.82 -5.44 17.91
C LEU A 115 -7.35 -6.37 19.03
N ARG A 116 -8.61 -6.24 19.45
CA ARG A 116 -9.19 -7.09 20.50
C ARG A 116 -9.26 -8.55 20.07
N ASN A 117 -9.65 -8.82 18.82
CA ASN A 117 -9.61 -10.15 18.23
C ASN A 117 -8.19 -10.71 18.25
N TRP A 118 -7.20 -9.90 17.87
CA TRP A 118 -5.78 -10.29 17.90
C TRP A 118 -5.26 -10.58 19.31
N LEU A 119 -5.76 -9.86 20.32
CA LEU A 119 -5.43 -10.09 21.74
C LEU A 119 -6.23 -11.25 22.37
N GLY A 120 -7.09 -11.94 21.61
CA GLY A 120 -7.96 -13.00 22.12
C GLY A 120 -9.02 -12.50 23.12
N LYS A 121 -9.32 -11.20 23.12
CA LYS A 121 -10.32 -10.59 23.99
C LYS A 121 -11.69 -10.61 23.31
N PRO A 122 -12.78 -10.82 24.05
CA PRO A 122 -14.12 -10.78 23.48
C PRO A 122 -14.39 -9.43 22.81
N VAL A 123 -15.00 -9.47 21.62
CA VAL A 123 -15.49 -8.27 20.93
C VAL A 123 -16.63 -7.70 21.78
N VAL A 124 -16.49 -6.45 22.23
CA VAL A 124 -17.56 -5.73 22.93
C VAL A 124 -18.14 -4.76 21.91
N TRP A 125 -19.41 -4.95 21.60
CA TRP A 125 -20.19 -4.12 20.69
C TRP A 125 -20.58 -2.81 21.36
#